data_AF-A0A0Q7TAC6-F1
#
_entry.id   AF-A0A0Q7TAC6-F1
#
_cell.length_a   1.000
_cell.length_b   1.000
_cell.length_c   1.000
_cell.angle_alpha   90.00
_cell.angle_beta   90.00
_cell.angle_gamma   90.00
#
_symmetry.space_group_name_H-M   'P 1'
#
loop_
_entity.id
_entity.type
_entity.pdbx_description
1 polymer ?
#
loop_
_entity_poly.entity_id
_entity_poly.type
_entity_poly.pdbx_seq_one_letter_code
_entity_poly.pdbx_strand_id
1 'polypeptide(L)'
;MSPPRAPQRATLHAPKPPRVYRRDVKRLTRVRLYADPESKTLFFTTPGGGSGNSRSTFIAPENVPPFEGEEAWFEMELVEGKPWSFWRAVRQVEPPADA
;
A
#
# COMPACT_ATOMS: atom_id res chain seq x y z
N MET A 1 19.63 15.50 -54.05
CA MET A 1 19.77 15.93 -52.64
C MET A 1 18.52 15.47 -51.89
N SER A 2 18.68 14.68 -50.82
CA SER A 2 17.54 14.25 -49.99
C SER A 2 17.22 15.33 -48.94
N PRO A 3 15.94 15.61 -48.63
CA PRO A 3 15.60 16.60 -47.61
C PRO A 3 15.95 16.06 -46.21
N PRO A 4 16.28 16.96 -45.26
CA PRO A 4 16.65 16.57 -43.91
C PRO A 4 15.45 15.95 -43.17
N ARG A 5 15.71 14.82 -42.51
CA ARG A 5 14.72 14.10 -41.70
C ARG A 5 14.29 14.97 -40.53
N ALA A 6 12.98 15.23 -40.43
CA ALA A 6 12.40 16.02 -39.34
C ALA A 6 12.77 15.44 -37.97
N PRO A 7 13.04 16.28 -36.94
CA PRO A 7 13.36 15.81 -35.60
C PRO A 7 12.16 15.06 -35.02
N GLN A 8 12.37 13.78 -34.68
CA GLN A 8 11.39 12.98 -33.96
C GLN A 8 11.04 13.68 -32.64
N ARG A 9 9.80 14.14 -32.54
CA ARG A 9 9.24 14.74 -31.32
C ARG A 9 9.27 13.68 -30.23
N ALA A 10 10.03 13.91 -29.15
CA ALA A 10 10.02 13.04 -27.98
C ALA A 10 8.58 12.96 -27.46
N THR A 11 7.95 11.80 -27.59
CA THR A 11 6.65 11.53 -26.97
C THR A 11 6.87 11.50 -25.46
N LEU A 12 6.34 12.49 -24.75
CA LEU A 12 6.26 12.48 -23.30
C LEU A 12 5.50 11.21 -22.90
N HIS A 13 6.21 10.20 -22.39
CA HIS A 13 5.56 9.00 -21.87
C HIS A 13 4.67 9.42 -20.70
N ALA A 14 3.37 9.17 -20.81
CA ALA A 14 2.47 9.25 -19.69
C ALA A 14 3.05 8.40 -18.53
N PRO A 15 2.95 8.87 -17.28
CA PRO A 15 3.46 8.13 -16.14
C PRO A 15 2.78 6.76 -16.11
N LYS A 16 3.60 5.70 -16.15
CA LYS A 16 3.11 4.33 -16.02
C LYS A 16 2.53 4.16 -14.60
N PRO A 17 1.43 3.39 -14.45
CA PRO A 17 0.96 3.05 -13.11
C PRO A 17 2.06 2.28 -12.36
N PRO A 18 2.17 2.48 -11.04
CA PRO A 18 3.19 1.81 -10.25
C PRO A 18 3.00 0.29 -10.32
N ARG A 19 4.12 -0.45 -10.37
CA ARG A 19 4.09 -1.90 -10.42
C ARG A 19 3.60 -2.49 -9.09
N VAL A 20 2.80 -3.55 -9.15
CA VAL A 20 2.45 -4.38 -7.98
C VAL A 20 3.38 -5.59 -7.96
N TYR A 21 4.10 -5.79 -6.86
CA TYR A 21 5.04 -6.89 -6.67
C TYR A 21 4.39 -8.12 -6.04
N ARG A 22 3.46 -7.92 -5.11
CA ARG A 22 2.83 -9.00 -4.34
C ARG A 22 1.41 -8.61 -3.93
N ARG A 23 0.53 -9.61 -3.85
CA ARG A 23 -0.78 -9.53 -3.20
C ARG A 23 -0.84 -10.50 -2.03
N ASP A 24 -1.51 -10.12 -0.94
CA ASP A 24 -1.67 -10.96 0.24
C ASP A 24 -2.89 -10.53 1.04
N VAL A 25 -3.52 -11.46 1.78
CA VAL A 25 -4.60 -11.11 2.72
C VAL A 25 -3.99 -10.96 4.11
N LYS A 26 -4.19 -9.79 4.73
CA LYS A 26 -3.57 -9.48 6.02
C LYS A 26 -4.57 -8.84 6.97
N ARG A 27 -4.46 -9.22 8.25
CA ARG A 27 -5.11 -8.50 9.34
C ARG A 27 -4.35 -7.21 9.60
N LEU A 28 -5.07 -6.10 9.62
CA LEU A 28 -4.57 -4.79 10.01
C LEU A 28 -5.12 -4.42 11.39
N THR A 29 -4.25 -3.98 12.28
CA THR A 29 -4.60 -3.46 13.61
C THR A 29 -4.35 -1.95 13.63
N ARG A 30 -5.36 -1.17 14.01
CA ARG A 30 -5.31 0.28 14.14
C ARG A 30 -4.46 0.70 15.33
N VAL A 31 -3.58 1.68 15.12
CA VAL A 31 -2.81 2.31 16.19
C VAL A 31 -3.17 3.79 16.24
N ARG A 32 -3.62 4.22 17.41
CA ARG A 32 -4.13 5.57 17.65
C ARG A 32 -3.12 6.41 18.43
N LEU A 33 -3.24 7.73 18.30
CA LEU A 33 -2.42 8.66 19.06
C LEU A 33 -2.69 8.57 20.57
N TYR A 34 -3.96 8.37 20.94
CA TYR A 34 -4.40 8.16 22.32
C TYR A 34 -5.26 6.90 22.39
N ALA A 35 -5.50 6.36 23.58
CA ALA A 35 -6.36 5.18 23.77
C ALA A 35 -7.87 5.46 23.55
N ASP A 36 -8.20 6.66 23.09
CA ASP A 36 -9.57 7.11 22.87
C ASP A 36 -10.06 6.76 21.44
N PRO A 37 -11.27 6.21 21.27
CA PRO A 37 -11.83 5.85 19.96
C PRO A 37 -12.04 7.01 18.98
N GLU A 38 -12.07 8.26 19.43
CA GLU A 38 -12.18 9.43 18.55
C GLU A 38 -10.81 9.98 18.14
N SER A 39 -9.75 9.52 18.79
CA SER A 39 -8.40 10.00 18.50
C SER A 39 -7.90 9.59 17.11
N LYS A 40 -7.05 10.44 16.54
CA LYS A 40 -6.47 10.25 15.20
C LYS A 40 -5.73 8.91 15.09
N THR A 41 -5.97 8.20 13.99
CA THR A 41 -5.17 7.03 13.61
C THR A 41 -3.77 7.48 13.17
N LEU A 42 -2.73 6.93 13.79
CA LEU A 42 -1.34 7.19 13.42
C LEU A 42 -0.88 6.30 12.27
N PHE A 43 -1.13 5.01 12.39
CA PHE A 43 -0.81 3.98 11.39
C PHE A 43 -1.56 2.69 11.70
N PHE A 44 -1.51 1.77 10.76
CA PHE A 44 -1.94 0.39 10.94
C PHE A 44 -0.72 -0.52 11.05
N THR A 45 -0.85 -1.63 11.76
CA THR A 45 0.18 -2.66 11.84
C THR A 45 -0.32 -4.00 11.33
N THR A 46 0.59 -4.79 10.79
CA THR A 46 0.33 -6.18 10.42
C THR A 46 1.53 -7.06 10.77
N PRO A 47 1.30 -8.28 11.30
CA PRO A 47 2.38 -9.20 11.59
C PRO A 47 3.06 -9.71 10.31
N GLY A 48 4.39 -9.86 10.36
CA GLY A 48 5.14 -10.65 9.37
C GLY A 48 5.21 -10.11 7.94
N GLY A 49 5.42 -8.80 7.75
CA GLY A 49 5.52 -8.19 6.40
C GLY A 49 6.59 -7.11 6.23
N GLY A 50 7.44 -6.90 7.24
CA GLY A 50 8.51 -5.92 7.20
C GLY A 50 9.70 -6.40 6.36
N SER A 51 10.49 -5.47 5.84
CA SER A 51 11.82 -5.78 5.32
C SER A 51 12.72 -6.27 6.46
N GLY A 52 13.37 -7.43 6.29
CA GLY A 52 14.29 -8.00 7.29
C GLY A 52 13.59 -8.69 8.48
N ASN A 53 14.22 -8.61 9.67
CA ASN A 53 13.77 -9.31 10.90
C ASN A 53 12.64 -8.59 11.67
N SER A 54 11.95 -7.62 11.06
CA SER A 54 10.91 -6.88 11.77
C SER A 54 9.67 -7.76 12.00
N ARG A 55 9.21 -7.81 13.26
CA ARG A 55 8.00 -8.57 13.65
C ARG A 55 6.72 -7.96 13.06
N SER A 56 6.74 -6.68 12.73
CA SER A 56 5.59 -5.92 12.27
C SER A 56 5.93 -5.00 11.08
N THR A 57 4.91 -4.75 10.26
CA THR A 57 4.92 -3.73 9.20
C THR A 57 4.02 -2.59 9.61
N PHE A 58 4.42 -1.36 9.30
CA PHE A 58 3.62 -0.16 9.53
C PHE A 58 3.04 0.32 8.19
N ILE A 59 1.73 0.55 8.16
CA ILE A 59 1.01 1.05 6.99
C ILE A 59 0.42 2.41 7.33
N ALA A 60 0.70 3.41 6.51
CA ALA A 60 0.17 4.75 6.70
C ALA A 60 -1.36 4.79 6.48
N PRO A 61 -2.12 5.60 7.24
CA PRO A 61 -3.59 5.59 7.18
C PRO A 61 -4.17 5.89 5.79
N GLU A 62 -3.52 6.74 5.01
CA GLU A 62 -3.90 7.09 3.64
C GLU A 62 -3.87 5.90 2.66
N ASN A 63 -3.16 4.82 3.02
CA ASN A 63 -3.07 3.60 2.23
C ASN A 63 -4.10 2.55 2.64
N VAL A 64 -5.01 2.87 3.56
CA VAL A 64 -6.04 1.96 4.07
C VAL A 64 -7.43 2.57 3.87
N PRO A 65 -8.36 1.89 3.16
CA PRO A 65 -9.74 2.32 3.09
C PRO A 65 -10.37 2.48 4.48
N PRO A 66 -11.31 3.41 4.67
CA PRO A 66 -12.01 3.55 5.96
C PRO A 66 -12.76 2.27 6.32
N PHE A 67 -12.72 1.89 7.59
CA PHE A 67 -13.45 0.75 8.15
C PHE A 67 -13.78 0.97 9.63
N GLU A 68 -14.79 0.27 10.12
CA GLU A 68 -15.21 0.35 11.52
C GLU A 68 -14.44 -0.63 12.42
N GLY A 69 -14.24 -0.24 13.68
CA GLY A 69 -13.52 -1.05 14.66
C GLY A 69 -12.00 -0.89 14.61
N GLU A 70 -11.30 -1.66 15.44
CA GLU A 70 -9.83 -1.54 15.61
C GLU A 70 -9.06 -2.52 14.72
N GLU A 71 -9.68 -3.60 14.27
CA GLU A 71 -9.04 -4.60 13.40
C GLU A 71 -9.95 -4.99 12.25
N ALA A 72 -9.36 -5.23 11.08
CA ALA A 72 -10.06 -5.80 9.93
C ALA A 72 -9.08 -6.50 8.98
N TRP A 73 -9.62 -7.39 8.15
CA TRP A 73 -8.88 -8.11 7.12
C TRP A 73 -8.95 -7.36 5.80
N PHE A 74 -7.81 -7.26 5.13
CA PHE A 74 -7.68 -6.56 3.86
C PHE A 74 -6.92 -7.39 2.84
N GLU A 75 -7.36 -7.28 1.59
CA GLU A 75 -6.50 -7.60 0.45
C GLU A 75 -5.47 -6.48 0.29
N MET A 76 -4.20 -6.83 0.43
CA MET A 76 -3.05 -5.92 0.43
C MET A 76 -2.21 -6.09 -0.83
N GLU A 77 -1.68 -5.00 -1.35
CA GLU A 77 -0.71 -4.95 -2.45
C GLU A 77 0.62 -4.34 -2.00
N LEU A 78 1.73 -5.01 -2.32
CA LEU A 78 3.06 -4.43 -2.21
C LEU A 78 3.34 -3.67 -3.51
N VAL A 79 3.22 -2.34 -3.45
CA VAL A 79 3.30 -1.43 -4.58
C VAL A 79 4.71 -0.84 -4.69
N GLU A 80 5.17 -0.65 -5.91
CA GLU A 80 6.39 0.09 -6.21
C GLU A 80 6.29 1.54 -5.71
N GLY A 81 7.26 1.93 -4.90
CA GLY A 81 7.39 3.28 -4.36
C GLY A 81 8.85 3.69 -4.32
N LYS A 82 9.07 5.01 -4.17
CA LYS A 82 10.40 5.59 -3.95
C LYS A 82 10.43 6.25 -2.58
N PRO A 83 11.44 5.99 -1.72
CA PRO A 83 12.62 5.17 -2.00
C PRO A 83 12.40 3.64 -1.91
N TRP A 84 11.27 3.18 -1.37
CA TRP A 84 10.99 1.77 -1.15
C TRP A 84 9.56 1.41 -1.57
N SER A 85 9.34 0.14 -1.92
CA SER A 85 7.99 -0.41 -2.07
C SER A 85 7.23 -0.36 -0.75
N PHE A 86 5.92 -0.15 -0.81
CA PHE A 86 5.06 -0.02 0.37
C PHE A 86 3.79 -0.86 0.22
N TRP A 87 3.20 -1.23 1.35
CA TRP A 87 1.93 -1.94 1.36
C TRP A 87 0.76 -0.97 1.28
N ARG A 88 -0.25 -1.31 0.47
CA ARG A 88 -1.52 -0.60 0.34
C ARG A 88 -2.67 -1.57 0.44
N ALA A 89 -3.70 -1.23 1.20
CA ALA A 89 -4.94 -2.00 1.22
C ALA A 89 -5.81 -1.64 0.02
N VAL A 90 -6.29 -2.65 -0.68
CA VAL A 90 -7.16 -2.51 -1.86
C VAL A 90 -8.62 -2.48 -1.43
N ARG A 91 -9.03 -3.45 -0.59
CA ARG A 91 -10.39 -3.58 -0.07
C ARG A 91 -10.43 -4.42 1.21
N GLN A 92 -11.45 -4.16 2.04
CA GLN A 92 -11.77 -5.01 3.17
C GLN A 92 -12.32 -6.36 2.68
N VAL A 93 -11.94 -7.44 3.35
CA VAL A 93 -12.35 -8.82 3.03
C VAL A 93 -12.72 -9.55 4.31
N GLU A 94 -13.33 -10.72 4.18
CA GLU A 94 -13.56 -11.64 5.30
C GLU A 94 -12.25 -12.27 5.77
N PRO A 95 -12.18 -12.71 7.04
CA PRO A 95 -11.05 -13.51 7.53
C PRO A 95 -10.83 -14.76 6.66
N PRO A 96 -9.56 -15.15 6.39
CA PRO A 96 -9.26 -16.43 5.78
C PRO A 96 -9.87 -17.59 6.59
N ALA A 97 -10.27 -18.66 5.92
CA ALA A 97 -10.92 -19.81 6.55
C ALA A 97 -10.06 -20.49 7.67
N ASP A 98 -8.75 -20.28 7.63
CA ASP A 98 -7.76 -20.90 8.53
C ASP A 98 -7.06 -19.89 9.48
N ALA A 99 -7.67 -18.73 9.74
CA ALA A 99 -7.05 -17.60 10.46
C ALA A 99 -7.16 -17.63 11.99
#